data_AF-T2MH86-F1
#
_entry.id   AF-T2MH86-F1
#
_cell.length_a   1.000
_cell.length_b   1.000
_cell.length_c   1.000
_cell.angle_alpha   90.00
_cell.angle_beta   90.00
_cell.angle_gamma   90.00
#
_symmetry.space_group_name_H-M   'P 1'
#
loop_
_entity.id
_entity.type
_entity.pdbx_description
1 polymer ?
#
loop_
_entity_poly.entity_id
_entity_poly.type
_entity_poly.pdbx_seq_one_letter_code
_entity_poly.pdbx_strand_id
1 'polypeptide(L)'
;TKILSKMMAATLTIRSTGLSLLVKRSVGKIFPPMSFQLCKMATVSSQSAEFLCQPYKYHKLDGHEIPSSGLVTRDQAMDYYRKMAVIRRMEQEASKLYKEKFIRGFCHLYSGQEATCVGINDQLDNDDSVITAYRAHGWTYIKGRTVAQVLSELTGRKTGCTEGKGGSMHMYAHEFYGGNGIVGAQVPLGAGIALAHQYRNNGHCCVTLYGDGAANQGQVFEAFNMAALWHLPCIFVVENNGYGMGTSSSRSSFVNEYYTRGDYIPGIQVDGNCVVSVREAAKFAVHWTKSGKGPILLECNTYRYFGHSMSDPGTSYRTRDEVQEMRLKRDPIASFKEKILNSKLLNEDNFKAIDKSVKEEVDLAVESARSDPEPDVNDMALYIYSEGNNGKEVRGADLFTHWKTNDKISL
;
A
#
# COMPACT_ATOMS: atom_id res chain seq x y z
N THR A 1 -19.32 -8.66 -44.98
CA THR A 1 -19.48 -8.03 -46.32
C THR A 1 -20.94 -7.72 -46.54
N LYS A 2 -21.28 -6.52 -47.05
CA LYS A 2 -22.62 -6.05 -47.50
C LYS A 2 -23.89 -6.62 -46.84
N ILE A 3 -24.66 -5.76 -46.14
CA ILE A 3 -26.14 -5.67 -46.24
C ILE A 3 -26.50 -4.19 -45.98
N LEU A 4 -27.30 -3.59 -46.87
CA LEU A 4 -27.70 -2.18 -46.80
C LEU A 4 -28.84 -1.87 -47.81
N SER A 5 -30.04 -1.56 -47.32
CA SER A 5 -31.07 -0.64 -47.91
C SER A 5 -32.44 -0.89 -47.26
N LYS A 6 -33.43 0.01 -47.20
CA LYS A 6 -33.60 1.48 -47.13
C LYS A 6 -35.07 1.80 -47.48
N MET A 7 -35.72 2.73 -46.77
CA MET A 7 -36.87 3.60 -47.18
C MET A 7 -37.36 4.36 -45.93
N MET A 8 -37.91 5.58 -45.96
CA MET A 8 -37.93 6.65 -46.98
C MET A 8 -36.83 7.72 -46.60
N ALA A 9 -36.75 9.03 -46.90
CA ALA A 9 -37.59 10.09 -47.50
C ALA A 9 -38.79 10.61 -46.65
N ALA A 10 -39.23 11.89 -46.70
CA ALA A 10 -38.62 13.16 -47.17
C ALA A 10 -39.50 14.37 -46.74
N THR A 11 -39.13 15.68 -46.76
CA THR A 11 -37.86 16.43 -46.61
C THR A 11 -38.16 17.96 -46.56
N LEU A 12 -37.68 18.70 -45.55
CA LEU A 12 -37.74 20.19 -45.41
C LEU A 12 -39.16 20.82 -45.33
N THR A 13 -39.42 22.10 -44.96
CA THR A 13 -38.73 23.38 -45.25
C THR A 13 -38.96 24.46 -44.15
N ILE A 14 -38.17 25.54 -44.16
CA ILE A 14 -38.21 26.68 -43.20
C ILE A 14 -38.76 27.95 -43.86
N ARG A 15 -39.69 28.68 -43.22
CA ARG A 15 -39.64 30.17 -43.02
C ARG A 15 -40.79 30.75 -42.18
N SER A 16 -40.59 31.98 -41.74
CA SER A 16 -41.40 32.75 -40.79
C SER A 16 -42.36 33.74 -41.46
N THR A 17 -43.56 33.94 -40.91
CA THR A 17 -44.21 35.23 -40.56
C THR A 17 -45.64 34.98 -40.07
N GLY A 18 -46.11 35.69 -39.04
CA GLY A 18 -47.51 35.64 -38.59
C GLY A 18 -47.73 36.49 -37.34
N LEU A 19 -48.68 37.42 -37.38
CA LEU A 19 -48.91 38.43 -36.34
C LEU A 19 -50.21 38.14 -35.57
N SER A 20 -50.17 38.29 -34.24
CA SER A 20 -51.28 38.55 -33.29
C SER A 20 -52.68 37.95 -33.53
N LEU A 21 -53.27 37.34 -32.48
CA LEU A 21 -54.49 37.91 -31.88
C LEU A 21 -54.66 37.50 -30.40
N LEU A 22 -55.62 38.14 -29.72
CA LEU A 22 -55.85 38.05 -28.27
C LEU A 22 -56.80 36.90 -27.90
N VAL A 23 -56.56 36.28 -26.73
CA VAL A 23 -57.61 35.93 -25.76
C VAL A 23 -57.14 36.33 -24.36
N LYS A 24 -58.05 36.85 -23.51
CA LYS A 24 -57.76 37.36 -22.16
C LYS A 24 -58.29 36.44 -21.06
N ARG A 25 -57.54 36.26 -19.96
CA ARG A 25 -57.98 36.28 -18.52
C ARG A 25 -56.82 35.80 -17.62
N SER A 26 -56.37 36.59 -16.62
CA SER A 26 -56.85 36.62 -15.21
C SER A 26 -56.03 35.65 -14.31
N VAL A 27 -55.50 35.97 -13.12
CA VAL A 27 -55.46 37.21 -12.29
C VAL A 27 -54.27 37.09 -11.29
N GLY A 28 -53.74 38.21 -10.75
CA GLY A 28 -52.89 38.19 -9.53
C GLY A 28 -51.78 39.27 -9.47
N LYS A 29 -51.60 39.93 -8.32
CA LYS A 29 -50.51 40.89 -8.02
C LYS A 29 -49.91 40.59 -6.64
N ILE A 30 -48.58 40.61 -6.49
CA ILE A 30 -47.87 40.77 -5.19
C ILE A 30 -46.57 41.61 -5.40
N PHE A 31 -46.15 42.35 -4.38
CA PHE A 31 -44.91 43.14 -4.19
C PHE A 31 -44.36 42.81 -2.76
N PRO A 32 -43.11 43.13 -2.36
CA PRO A 32 -41.83 43.12 -3.10
C PRO A 32 -40.71 42.36 -2.29
N PRO A 33 -39.49 42.85 -1.89
CA PRO A 33 -38.31 41.95 -1.80
C PRO A 33 -37.56 41.89 -0.44
N MET A 34 -36.50 41.06 -0.43
CA MET A 34 -35.35 41.01 0.51
C MET A 34 -35.61 40.67 2.00
N SER A 35 -35.24 39.45 2.38
CA SER A 35 -34.18 39.21 3.39
C SER A 35 -33.76 37.73 3.42
N PHE A 36 -32.59 37.40 2.83
CA PHE A 36 -31.93 36.12 3.09
C PHE A 36 -30.94 36.27 4.23
N GLN A 37 -31.43 36.06 5.44
CA GLN A 37 -30.62 36.08 6.66
C GLN A 37 -29.70 34.86 6.66
N LEU A 38 -28.37 35.06 6.64
CA LEU A 38 -27.40 33.97 6.74
C LEU A 38 -27.51 33.30 8.11
N CYS A 39 -28.30 32.23 8.19
CA CYS A 39 -28.22 31.30 9.30
C CYS A 39 -26.87 30.59 9.20
N LYS A 40 -25.95 30.88 10.13
CA LYS A 40 -24.65 30.22 10.21
C LYS A 40 -24.88 28.71 10.33
N MET A 41 -24.40 27.93 9.36
CA MET A 41 -24.26 26.49 9.58
C MET A 41 -23.31 26.30 10.77
N ALA A 42 -23.83 25.79 11.88
CA ALA A 42 -23.06 25.58 13.09
C ALA A 42 -22.01 24.49 12.81
N THR A 43 -20.74 24.88 12.80
CA THR A 43 -19.62 24.00 12.45
C THR A 43 -19.30 23.04 13.60
N VAL A 44 -20.19 22.06 13.81
CA VAL A 44 -19.93 20.93 14.71
C VAL A 44 -18.95 19.99 14.01
N SER A 45 -17.67 20.36 14.03
CA SER A 45 -16.58 19.45 13.70
C SER A 45 -16.48 18.43 14.82
N SER A 46 -16.89 17.19 14.55
CA SER A 46 -16.40 16.05 15.31
C SER A 46 -14.86 16.08 15.20
N GLN A 47 -14.16 16.15 16.33
CA GLN A 47 -12.69 16.07 16.35
C GLN A 47 -12.21 14.61 16.28
N SER A 48 -13.10 13.68 16.61
CA SER A 48 -12.93 12.25 16.44
C SER A 48 -14.28 11.58 16.15
N ALA A 49 -14.23 10.44 15.49
CA ALA A 49 -15.37 9.53 15.34
C ALA A 49 -14.93 8.08 15.59
N GLU A 50 -15.87 7.27 16.05
CA GLU A 50 -15.65 5.85 16.33
C GLU A 50 -16.09 5.02 15.12
N PHE A 51 -15.20 4.16 14.63
CA PHE A 51 -15.48 3.30 13.48
C PHE A 51 -15.49 1.84 13.87
N LEU A 52 -16.60 1.16 13.57
CA LEU A 52 -16.74 -0.28 13.75
C LEU A 52 -15.76 -1.05 12.86
N CYS A 53 -15.14 -2.04 13.47
CA CYS A 53 -14.27 -3.04 12.86
C CYS A 53 -15.07 -4.31 12.56
N GLN A 54 -14.62 -5.11 11.59
CA GLN A 54 -15.16 -6.46 11.42
C GLN A 54 -14.64 -7.36 12.55
N PRO A 55 -15.40 -8.37 13.00
CA PRO A 55 -14.94 -9.30 14.04
C PRO A 55 -13.62 -9.98 13.63
N TYR A 56 -12.61 -9.84 14.49
CA TYR A 56 -11.35 -10.56 14.37
C TYR A 56 -11.57 -12.05 14.64
N LYS A 57 -10.74 -12.92 14.05
CA LYS A 57 -10.59 -14.30 14.53
C LYS A 57 -9.32 -14.42 15.37
N TYR A 58 -9.35 -15.31 16.34
CA TYR A 58 -8.28 -15.53 17.31
C TYR A 58 -7.82 -16.98 17.31
N HIS A 59 -6.54 -17.19 17.62
CA HIS A 59 -5.91 -18.48 17.79
C HIS A 59 -5.00 -18.43 19.02
N LYS A 60 -5.27 -19.28 20.02
CA LYS A 60 -4.56 -19.35 21.32
C LYS A 60 -4.41 -17.98 22.02
N LEU A 61 -5.50 -17.20 22.02
CA LEU A 61 -5.60 -15.86 22.63
C LEU A 61 -6.85 -15.76 23.56
N ASP A 62 -7.16 -16.84 24.26
CA ASP A 62 -8.33 -16.91 25.14
C ASP A 62 -8.26 -15.83 26.25
N GLY A 63 -9.33 -15.04 26.38
CA GLY A 63 -9.37 -13.89 27.30
C GLY A 63 -8.69 -12.61 26.80
N HIS A 64 -8.15 -12.60 25.58
CA HIS A 64 -7.58 -11.40 24.94
C HIS A 64 -8.45 -10.93 23.77
N GLU A 65 -9.11 -9.79 23.92
CA GLU A 65 -9.94 -9.19 22.86
C GLU A 65 -9.36 -7.87 22.36
N ILE A 66 -9.37 -7.69 21.04
CA ILE A 66 -9.13 -6.42 20.35
C ILE A 66 -10.48 -5.67 20.28
N PRO A 67 -10.52 -4.35 20.56
CA PRO A 67 -11.74 -3.56 20.45
C PRO A 67 -12.45 -3.73 19.10
N SER A 68 -13.76 -3.95 19.15
CA SER A 68 -14.65 -4.05 17.98
C SER A 68 -14.87 -2.70 17.27
N SER A 69 -14.26 -1.63 17.77
CA SER A 69 -14.27 -0.29 17.22
C SER A 69 -12.93 0.40 17.44
N GLY A 70 -12.59 1.37 16.58
CA GLY A 70 -11.43 2.24 16.76
C GLY A 70 -11.82 3.72 16.67
N LEU A 71 -11.38 4.51 17.66
CA LEU A 71 -11.54 5.97 17.65
C LEU A 71 -10.50 6.60 16.71
N VAL A 72 -10.94 7.38 15.73
CA VAL A 72 -10.08 8.05 14.74
C VAL A 72 -10.30 9.56 14.83
N THR A 73 -9.23 10.32 15.01
CA THR A 73 -9.29 11.79 14.98
C THR A 73 -9.45 12.33 13.56
N ARG A 74 -9.87 13.59 13.42
CA ARG A 74 -9.93 14.29 12.13
C ARG A 74 -8.59 14.27 11.40
N ASP A 75 -7.49 14.46 12.14
CA ASP A 75 -6.14 14.50 11.56
C ASP A 75 -5.65 13.11 11.14
N GLN A 76 -5.91 12.07 11.94
CA GLN A 76 -5.67 10.66 11.54
C GLN A 76 -6.48 10.30 10.29
N ALA A 77 -7.75 10.73 10.20
CA ALA A 77 -8.58 10.50 9.02
C ALA A 77 -8.00 11.16 7.75
N MET A 78 -7.42 12.37 7.87
CA MET A 78 -6.73 13.04 6.76
C MET A 78 -5.43 12.33 6.39
N ASP A 79 -4.60 11.97 7.37
CA ASP A 79 -3.31 11.32 7.17
C ASP A 79 -3.44 9.92 6.54
N TYR A 80 -4.30 9.04 7.09
CA TYR A 80 -4.48 7.70 6.54
C TYR A 80 -5.04 7.75 5.12
N TYR A 81 -6.00 8.64 4.85
CA TYR A 81 -6.54 8.82 3.50
C TYR A 81 -5.45 9.33 2.54
N ARG A 82 -4.66 10.35 2.94
CA ARG A 82 -3.53 10.86 2.14
C ARG A 82 -2.52 9.76 1.85
N LYS A 83 -2.06 9.04 2.87
CA LYS A 83 -1.06 7.96 2.74
C LYS A 83 -1.53 6.87 1.78
N MET A 84 -2.75 6.37 1.93
CA MET A 84 -3.30 5.37 1.00
C MET A 84 -3.47 5.94 -0.42
N ALA A 85 -3.90 7.20 -0.56
CA ALA A 85 -4.04 7.85 -1.86
C ALA A 85 -2.69 8.06 -2.59
N VAL A 86 -1.62 8.42 -1.87
CA VAL A 86 -0.26 8.52 -2.44
C VAL A 86 0.20 7.17 -2.95
N ILE A 87 0.11 6.10 -2.14
CA ILE A 87 0.48 4.74 -2.57
C ILE A 87 -0.33 4.34 -3.81
N ARG A 88 -1.67 4.52 -3.77
CA ARG A 88 -2.56 4.22 -4.89
C ARG A 88 -2.16 4.94 -6.18
N ARG A 89 -1.76 6.22 -6.10
CA ARG A 89 -1.36 7.01 -7.26
C ARG A 89 0.05 6.67 -7.74
N MET A 90 1.02 6.53 -6.84
CA MET A 90 2.39 6.10 -7.15
C MET A 90 2.40 4.78 -7.93
N GLU A 91 1.62 3.80 -7.49
CA GLU A 91 1.50 2.49 -8.15
C GLU A 91 0.78 2.58 -9.51
N GLN A 92 -0.17 3.51 -9.69
CA GLN A 92 -0.79 3.78 -10.98
C GLN A 92 0.19 4.40 -11.97
N GLU A 93 1.03 5.35 -11.54
CA GLU A 93 2.04 5.96 -12.41
C GLU A 93 3.19 4.96 -12.72
N ALA A 94 3.62 4.15 -11.75
CA ALA A 94 4.53 3.02 -11.99
C ALA A 94 3.95 2.02 -13.03
N SER A 95 2.64 1.75 -12.98
CA SER A 95 1.96 0.95 -14.01
C SER A 95 1.98 1.58 -15.40
N LYS A 96 2.11 2.92 -15.53
CA LYS A 96 2.28 3.60 -16.82
C LYS A 96 3.74 3.57 -17.27
N LEU A 97 4.66 3.99 -16.40
CA LEU A 97 6.11 4.03 -16.68
C LEU A 97 6.67 2.67 -17.13
N TYR A 98 6.14 1.56 -16.60
CA TYR A 98 6.48 0.20 -17.07
C TYR A 98 5.96 -0.12 -18.48
N LYS A 99 4.76 0.36 -18.85
CA LYS A 99 4.21 0.20 -20.22
C LYS A 99 5.00 1.06 -21.22
N GLU A 100 5.38 2.26 -20.79
CA GLU A 100 6.21 3.24 -21.51
C GLU A 100 7.72 2.85 -21.55
N LYS A 101 8.11 1.75 -20.90
CA LYS A 101 9.49 1.21 -20.85
C LYS A 101 10.51 2.03 -20.05
N PHE A 102 10.07 3.02 -19.28
CA PHE A 102 10.91 3.64 -18.24
C PHE A 102 11.22 2.68 -17.09
N ILE A 103 10.31 1.76 -16.75
CA ILE A 103 10.54 0.68 -15.78
C ILE A 103 10.71 -0.65 -16.52
N ARG A 104 11.66 -1.48 -16.06
CA ARG A 104 12.09 -2.74 -16.67
C ARG A 104 12.29 -3.83 -15.60
N GLY A 105 12.35 -5.09 -16.02
CA GLY A 105 12.52 -6.22 -15.10
C GLY A 105 11.24 -6.54 -14.33
N PHE A 106 11.33 -6.68 -13.01
CA PHE A 106 10.18 -6.90 -12.14
C PHE A 106 9.54 -5.57 -11.72
N CYS A 107 8.22 -5.57 -11.54
CA CYS A 107 7.46 -4.49 -10.92
C CYS A 107 6.20 -5.07 -10.26
N HIS A 108 6.09 -4.95 -8.93
CA HIS A 108 5.06 -5.60 -8.12
C HIS A 108 4.19 -4.56 -7.39
N LEU A 109 3.07 -4.16 -8.00
CA LEU A 109 2.23 -3.08 -7.49
C LEU A 109 1.43 -3.51 -6.23
N TYR A 110 1.43 -2.68 -5.18
CA TYR A 110 0.73 -2.88 -3.90
C TYR A 110 -0.76 -2.49 -3.94
N SER A 111 -1.28 -2.01 -5.06
CA SER A 111 -2.63 -1.43 -5.11
C SER A 111 -3.75 -2.39 -4.70
N GLY A 112 -4.61 -1.92 -3.78
CA GLY A 112 -5.68 -2.68 -3.14
C GLY A 112 -5.34 -3.13 -1.71
N GLN A 113 -4.06 -3.11 -1.33
CA GLN A 113 -3.57 -3.51 0.00
C GLN A 113 -3.25 -2.32 0.92
N GLU A 114 -3.52 -1.07 0.52
CA GLU A 114 -2.96 0.13 1.17
C GLU A 114 -3.32 0.28 2.65
N ALA A 115 -4.48 -0.22 3.08
CA ALA A 115 -4.88 -0.23 4.49
C ALA A 115 -3.99 -1.11 5.38
N THR A 116 -3.32 -2.13 4.81
CA THR A 116 -2.43 -3.03 5.57
C THR A 116 -1.17 -2.31 6.02
N CYS A 117 -0.38 -1.71 5.10
CA CYS A 117 0.84 -1.00 5.49
C CYS A 117 0.57 0.29 6.27
N VAL A 118 -0.49 1.04 5.93
CA VAL A 118 -0.86 2.27 6.66
C VAL A 118 -1.36 1.95 8.07
N GLY A 119 -2.22 0.95 8.23
CA GLY A 119 -2.79 0.58 9.53
C GLY A 119 -1.76 -0.02 10.48
N ILE A 120 -0.81 -0.82 9.99
CA ILE A 120 0.27 -1.35 10.82
C ILE A 120 1.24 -0.24 11.25
N ASN A 121 1.73 0.59 10.31
CA ASN A 121 2.76 1.58 10.63
C ASN A 121 2.28 2.72 11.53
N ASP A 122 0.98 2.99 11.61
CA ASP A 122 0.43 3.95 12.58
C ASP A 122 0.65 3.52 14.05
N GLN A 123 0.96 2.25 14.30
CA GLN A 123 1.21 1.70 15.64
C GLN A 123 2.68 1.30 15.86
N LEU A 124 3.59 1.75 14.98
CA LEU A 124 5.02 1.55 15.09
C LEU A 124 5.72 2.83 15.54
N ASP A 125 6.70 2.69 16.43
CA ASP A 125 7.71 3.72 16.67
C ASP A 125 8.60 3.86 15.42
N ASN A 126 9.29 5.00 15.26
CA ASN A 126 10.22 5.20 14.14
C ASN A 126 11.28 4.08 14.06
N ASP A 127 11.74 3.63 15.23
CA ASP A 127 12.80 2.64 15.44
C ASP A 127 12.30 1.20 15.60
N ASP A 128 11.00 0.94 15.36
CA ASP A 128 10.49 -0.42 15.12
C ASP A 128 10.84 -0.89 13.70
N SER A 129 11.32 -2.12 13.60
CA SER A 129 11.75 -2.73 12.35
C SER A 129 10.60 -3.21 11.47
N VAL A 130 10.77 -3.07 10.16
CA VAL A 130 9.90 -3.66 9.15
C VAL A 130 10.74 -4.37 8.08
N ILE A 131 10.35 -5.59 7.70
CA ILE A 131 10.94 -6.32 6.57
C ILE A 131 9.84 -7.03 5.76
N THR A 132 9.95 -7.02 4.42
CA THR A 132 8.91 -7.56 3.53
C THR A 132 9.47 -8.19 2.25
N ALA A 133 8.60 -8.81 1.46
CA ALA A 133 8.92 -9.34 0.14
C ALA A 133 8.97 -8.24 -0.94
N TYR A 134 9.24 -8.62 -2.19
CA TYR A 134 9.36 -7.76 -3.38
C TYR A 134 8.15 -6.85 -3.74
N ARG A 135 7.02 -6.88 -3.01
CA ARG A 135 5.87 -5.97 -3.23
C ARG A 135 6.00 -4.73 -2.31
N ALA A 136 7.15 -4.07 -2.38
CA ALA A 136 7.64 -3.22 -1.31
C ALA A 136 7.24 -1.72 -1.42
N HIS A 137 6.82 -1.21 -2.58
CA HIS A 137 6.79 0.24 -2.84
C HIS A 137 5.99 1.04 -1.81
N GLY A 138 4.81 0.55 -1.43
CA GLY A 138 3.97 1.17 -0.39
C GLY A 138 4.65 1.21 0.99
N TRP A 139 5.31 0.11 1.38
CA TRP A 139 6.11 0.04 2.60
C TRP A 139 7.34 0.97 2.56
N THR A 140 8.02 1.05 1.42
CA THR A 140 9.17 1.96 1.20
C THR A 140 8.80 3.42 1.41
N TYR A 141 7.64 3.84 0.88
CA TYR A 141 7.09 5.18 1.11
C TYR A 141 6.70 5.41 2.58
N ILE A 142 6.02 4.43 3.20
CA ILE A 142 5.52 4.53 4.57
C ILE A 142 6.65 4.57 5.62
N LYS A 143 7.76 3.85 5.41
CA LYS A 143 9.00 3.99 6.21
C LYS A 143 9.94 5.11 5.70
N GLY A 144 9.37 6.14 5.07
CA GLY A 144 10.00 7.47 4.98
C GLY A 144 10.77 7.80 3.70
N ARG A 145 10.71 7.00 2.62
CA ARG A 145 11.21 7.44 1.30
C ARG A 145 10.18 8.29 0.58
N THR A 146 10.63 9.29 -0.18
CA THR A 146 9.73 10.11 -1.00
C THR A 146 9.24 9.33 -2.22
N VAL A 147 8.09 9.74 -2.77
CA VAL A 147 7.59 9.18 -4.04
C VAL A 147 8.64 9.32 -5.15
N ALA A 148 9.37 10.43 -5.20
CA ALA A 148 10.47 10.63 -6.16
C ALA A 148 11.57 9.58 -6.00
N GLN A 149 12.05 9.30 -4.78
CA GLN A 149 13.05 8.27 -4.52
C GLN A 149 12.58 6.85 -4.91
N VAL A 150 11.29 6.55 -4.73
CA VAL A 150 10.71 5.25 -5.12
C VAL A 150 10.55 5.14 -6.64
N LEU A 151 10.06 6.19 -7.30
CA LEU A 151 9.90 6.21 -8.76
C LEU A 151 11.25 6.27 -9.49
N SER A 152 12.23 7.04 -9.02
CA SER A 152 13.59 7.08 -9.59
C SER A 152 14.30 5.74 -9.46
N GLU A 153 14.11 5.00 -8.36
CA GLU A 153 14.67 3.63 -8.25
C GLU A 153 13.99 2.67 -9.22
N LEU A 154 12.67 2.78 -9.41
CA LEU A 154 11.93 2.01 -10.41
C LEU A 154 12.39 2.31 -11.85
N THR A 155 12.73 3.56 -12.17
CA THR A 155 13.25 3.97 -13.48
C THR A 155 14.77 3.85 -13.62
N GLY A 156 15.46 3.31 -12.61
CA GLY A 156 16.89 3.00 -12.63
C GLY A 156 17.81 4.23 -12.60
N ARG A 157 17.42 5.28 -11.87
CA ARG A 157 18.09 6.60 -11.88
C ARG A 157 18.86 6.89 -10.58
N LYS A 158 19.82 7.82 -10.66
CA LYS A 158 20.81 8.08 -9.61
C LYS A 158 20.20 8.58 -8.29
N THR A 159 19.04 9.24 -8.30
CA THR A 159 18.30 9.66 -7.09
C THR A 159 17.37 8.58 -6.52
N GLY A 160 17.37 7.37 -7.08
CA GLY A 160 16.68 6.21 -6.52
C GLY A 160 17.15 5.90 -5.10
N CYS A 161 16.26 5.34 -4.27
CA CYS A 161 16.58 5.02 -2.86
C CYS A 161 17.70 3.97 -2.67
N THR A 162 18.12 3.28 -3.73
CA THR A 162 19.33 2.43 -3.82
C THR A 162 20.18 2.78 -5.06
N GLU A 163 20.14 4.04 -5.49
CA GLU A 163 20.92 4.61 -6.62
C GLU A 163 20.77 3.84 -7.94
N GLY A 164 19.56 3.34 -8.23
CA GLY A 164 19.26 2.56 -9.43
C GLY A 164 19.85 1.14 -9.44
N LYS A 165 20.53 0.72 -8.36
CA LYS A 165 21.16 -0.61 -8.25
C LYS A 165 20.17 -1.70 -7.80
N GLY A 166 19.03 -1.34 -7.21
CA GLY A 166 18.10 -2.31 -6.60
C GLY A 166 16.79 -2.52 -7.38
N GLY A 167 16.25 -1.47 -7.99
CA GLY A 167 14.96 -1.49 -8.69
C GLY A 167 13.77 -1.84 -7.78
N SER A 168 12.65 -2.27 -8.39
CA SER A 168 11.37 -2.56 -7.71
C SER A 168 11.47 -3.44 -6.46
N MET A 169 12.39 -4.41 -6.46
CA MET A 169 12.43 -5.45 -5.44
C MET A 169 13.33 -5.11 -4.25
N HIS A 170 14.26 -4.15 -4.36
CA HIS A 170 15.36 -3.96 -3.40
C HIS A 170 15.53 -2.49 -3.01
N MET A 171 14.55 -2.00 -2.24
CA MET A 171 14.51 -0.67 -1.64
C MET A 171 14.64 -0.79 -0.12
N TYR A 172 15.35 0.14 0.53
CA TYR A 172 15.61 0.15 1.97
C TYR A 172 15.46 1.55 2.57
N ALA A 173 15.14 1.65 3.86
CA ALA A 173 15.03 2.91 4.61
C ALA A 173 15.35 2.72 6.10
N HIS A 174 15.20 3.77 6.93
CA HIS A 174 15.45 3.68 8.37
C HIS A 174 14.52 2.65 9.02
N GLU A 175 15.11 1.69 9.73
CA GLU A 175 14.45 0.46 10.23
C GLU A 175 13.50 -0.20 9.22
N PHE A 176 13.82 -0.11 7.92
CA PHE A 176 13.16 -0.84 6.83
C PHE A 176 14.18 -1.66 6.06
N TYR A 177 14.27 -2.93 6.46
CA TYR A 177 15.17 -3.96 5.92
C TYR A 177 14.67 -4.52 4.58
N GLY A 178 13.67 -3.85 4.01
CA GLY A 178 13.49 -3.70 2.59
C GLY A 178 12.61 -4.74 1.93
N GLY A 179 12.58 -4.63 0.61
CA GLY A 179 12.01 -5.65 -0.28
C GLY A 179 12.99 -6.81 -0.49
N ASN A 180 12.46 -8.03 -0.42
CA ASN A 180 13.23 -9.25 -0.56
C ASN A 180 12.69 -10.11 -1.74
N GLY A 181 13.60 -10.45 -2.66
CA GLY A 181 13.26 -11.17 -3.90
C GLY A 181 13.00 -12.67 -3.70
N ILE A 182 13.64 -13.29 -2.71
CA ILE A 182 13.55 -14.73 -2.43
C ILE A 182 12.38 -15.01 -1.48
N VAL A 183 11.40 -15.77 -1.95
CA VAL A 183 10.14 -16.04 -1.24
C VAL A 183 10.38 -16.71 0.11
N GLY A 184 10.09 -16.00 1.20
CA GLY A 184 10.18 -16.51 2.57
C GLY A 184 11.52 -16.27 3.26
N ALA A 185 12.57 -15.88 2.51
CA ALA A 185 13.90 -15.62 3.08
C ALA A 185 13.93 -14.43 4.05
N GLN A 186 12.99 -13.49 3.90
CA GLN A 186 12.84 -12.36 4.81
C GLN A 186 12.29 -12.75 6.19
N VAL A 187 11.72 -13.96 6.36
CA VAL A 187 11.07 -14.34 7.61
C VAL A 187 12.08 -14.76 8.70
N PRO A 188 13.11 -15.59 8.41
CA PRO A 188 14.26 -15.74 9.30
C PRO A 188 15.01 -14.43 9.57
N LEU A 189 15.15 -13.55 8.56
CA LEU A 189 15.81 -12.26 8.73
C LEU A 189 15.06 -11.35 9.71
N GLY A 190 13.73 -11.25 9.60
CA GLY A 190 12.88 -10.50 10.55
C GLY A 190 12.93 -11.05 11.97
N ALA A 191 12.98 -12.37 12.14
CA ALA A 191 13.23 -12.99 13.44
C ALA A 191 14.64 -12.63 13.98
N GLY A 192 15.67 -12.61 13.14
CA GLY A 192 17.01 -12.15 13.50
C GLY A 192 17.07 -10.67 13.92
N ILE A 193 16.25 -9.82 13.30
CA ILE A 193 16.13 -8.39 13.66
C ILE A 193 15.38 -8.24 14.99
N ALA A 194 14.30 -9.01 15.24
CA ALA A 194 13.63 -9.06 16.55
C ALA A 194 14.59 -9.52 17.67
N LEU A 195 15.43 -10.53 17.40
CA LEU A 195 16.51 -10.94 18.30
C LEU A 195 17.50 -9.81 18.57
N ALA A 196 17.87 -9.00 17.55
CA ALA A 196 18.75 -7.86 17.75
C ALA A 196 18.13 -6.77 18.64
N HIS A 197 16.81 -6.50 18.53
CA HIS A 197 16.10 -5.58 19.44
C HIS A 197 16.10 -6.08 20.89
N GLN A 198 15.78 -7.36 21.10
CA GLN A 198 15.79 -8.00 22.43
C GLN A 198 17.20 -8.03 23.03
N TYR A 199 18.22 -8.38 22.24
CA TYR A 199 19.62 -8.43 22.68
C TYR A 199 20.16 -7.04 23.07
N ARG A 200 19.71 -5.98 22.37
CA ARG A 200 20.01 -4.58 22.71
C ARG A 200 19.13 -4.04 23.84
N ASN A 201 18.11 -4.78 24.27
CA ASN A 201 17.09 -4.38 25.25
C ASN A 201 16.49 -2.98 24.97
N ASN A 202 16.21 -2.66 23.70
CA ASN A 202 15.76 -1.32 23.30
C ASN A 202 14.23 -1.13 23.25
N GLY A 203 13.44 -2.16 23.57
CA GLY A 203 11.98 -2.06 23.68
C GLY A 203 11.21 -2.00 22.35
N HIS A 204 11.91 -2.09 21.21
CA HIS A 204 11.31 -2.13 19.88
C HIS A 204 11.00 -3.57 19.42
N CYS A 205 10.23 -3.69 18.34
CA CYS A 205 9.80 -4.96 17.73
C CYS A 205 10.14 -5.02 16.23
N CYS A 206 10.00 -6.20 15.61
CA CYS A 206 10.12 -6.36 14.16
C CYS A 206 8.82 -6.90 13.54
N VAL A 207 8.28 -6.15 12.59
CA VAL A 207 7.18 -6.56 11.70
C VAL A 207 7.75 -7.31 10.50
N THR A 208 7.45 -8.61 10.43
CA THR A 208 8.04 -9.56 9.51
C THR A 208 6.99 -10.07 8.53
N LEU A 209 6.94 -9.46 7.34
CA LEU A 209 5.85 -9.61 6.37
C LEU A 209 6.13 -10.66 5.30
N TYR A 210 5.13 -11.49 4.98
CA TYR A 210 5.16 -12.48 3.91
C TYR A 210 3.75 -12.72 3.33
N GLY A 211 3.65 -13.17 2.08
CA GLY A 211 2.36 -13.42 1.42
C GLY A 211 1.80 -14.83 1.69
N ASP A 212 0.54 -15.06 1.33
CA ASP A 212 -0.14 -16.36 1.45
C ASP A 212 0.65 -17.53 0.81
N GLY A 213 1.16 -17.35 -0.41
CA GLY A 213 2.02 -18.35 -1.07
C GLY A 213 3.39 -18.56 -0.41
N ALA A 214 3.86 -17.63 0.42
CA ALA A 214 5.12 -17.75 1.17
C ALA A 214 4.93 -18.50 2.50
N ALA A 215 3.71 -18.56 3.04
CA ALA A 215 3.36 -19.23 4.30
C ALA A 215 3.50 -20.77 4.29
N ASN A 216 4.03 -21.33 3.19
CA ASN A 216 4.34 -22.76 3.03
C ASN A 216 5.86 -23.02 2.85
N GLN A 217 6.71 -22.00 3.03
CA GLN A 217 8.17 -22.15 3.02
C GLN A 217 8.69 -22.74 4.33
N GLY A 218 9.55 -23.77 4.28
CA GLY A 218 10.04 -24.47 5.49
C GLY A 218 10.69 -23.55 6.53
N GLN A 219 11.55 -22.64 6.07
CA GLN A 219 12.24 -21.63 6.89
C GLN A 219 11.31 -20.71 7.69
N VAL A 220 10.03 -20.58 7.31
CA VAL A 220 9.02 -19.84 8.10
C VAL A 220 8.71 -20.57 9.41
N PHE A 221 8.61 -21.90 9.37
CA PHE A 221 8.34 -22.74 10.55
C PHE A 221 9.57 -22.90 11.44
N GLU A 222 10.77 -22.88 10.85
CA GLU A 222 12.03 -22.80 11.59
C GLU A 222 12.15 -21.46 12.34
N ALA A 223 11.83 -20.34 11.67
CA ALA A 223 11.78 -19.02 12.26
C ALA A 223 10.71 -18.91 13.37
N PHE A 224 9.52 -19.50 13.18
CA PHE A 224 8.49 -19.60 14.23
C PHE A 224 9.02 -20.32 15.47
N ASN A 225 9.64 -21.49 15.29
CA ASN A 225 10.14 -22.30 16.41
C ASN A 225 11.20 -21.56 17.23
N MET A 226 12.18 -20.94 16.57
CA MET A 226 13.21 -20.13 17.26
C MET A 226 12.61 -18.87 17.89
N ALA A 227 11.66 -18.20 17.22
CA ALA A 227 11.03 -17.00 17.74
C ALA A 227 10.20 -17.26 19.01
N ALA A 228 9.48 -18.37 19.05
CA ALA A 228 8.73 -18.79 20.22
C ALA A 228 9.66 -19.22 21.37
N LEU A 229 10.69 -20.02 21.07
CA LEU A 229 11.66 -20.53 22.04
C LEU A 229 12.44 -19.43 22.78
N TRP A 230 12.70 -18.31 22.12
CA TRP A 230 13.45 -17.18 22.69
C TRP A 230 12.57 -15.98 23.09
N HIS A 231 11.24 -16.11 22.97
CA HIS A 231 10.27 -15.03 23.20
C HIS A 231 10.61 -13.74 22.43
N LEU A 232 10.99 -13.86 21.15
CA LEU A 232 11.39 -12.72 20.33
C LEU A 232 10.23 -11.73 20.12
N PRO A 233 10.49 -10.40 20.11
CA PRO A 233 9.49 -9.37 19.82
C PRO A 233 9.21 -9.28 18.31
N CYS A 234 8.70 -10.37 17.72
CA CYS A 234 8.47 -10.53 16.28
C CYS A 234 6.98 -10.67 15.95
N ILE A 235 6.47 -9.77 15.11
CA ILE A 235 5.10 -9.82 14.57
C ILE A 235 5.16 -10.43 13.18
N PHE A 236 4.69 -11.67 13.04
CA PHE A 236 4.68 -12.41 11.77
C PHE A 236 3.41 -12.07 10.99
N VAL A 237 3.53 -11.21 9.97
CA VAL A 237 2.36 -10.70 9.22
C VAL A 237 2.18 -11.45 7.91
N VAL A 238 0.98 -12.00 7.70
CA VAL A 238 0.56 -12.62 6.45
C VAL A 238 -0.24 -11.61 5.63
N GLU A 239 0.31 -11.10 4.52
CA GLU A 239 -0.45 -10.37 3.51
C GLU A 239 -1.22 -11.38 2.61
N ASN A 240 -2.32 -11.92 3.14
CA ASN A 240 -3.17 -12.87 2.41
C ASN A 240 -3.99 -12.11 1.36
N ASN A 241 -3.53 -12.16 0.11
CA ASN A 241 -4.24 -11.60 -1.05
C ASN A 241 -4.92 -12.69 -1.89
N GLY A 242 -4.98 -13.92 -1.35
CA GLY A 242 -5.65 -15.09 -1.94
C GLY A 242 -4.87 -15.84 -3.02
N TYR A 243 -3.73 -15.32 -3.51
CA TYR A 243 -3.06 -15.82 -4.72
C TYR A 243 -1.52 -15.69 -4.70
N GLY A 244 -0.85 -16.78 -4.32
CA GLY A 244 0.57 -17.03 -4.56
C GLY A 244 0.87 -17.11 -6.05
N MET A 245 1.33 -16.01 -6.65
CA MET A 245 1.51 -15.82 -8.09
C MET A 245 0.23 -16.06 -8.91
N GLY A 246 0.01 -17.29 -9.38
CA GLY A 246 -1.19 -17.73 -10.11
C GLY A 246 -1.89 -18.94 -9.47
N THR A 247 -1.50 -19.30 -8.25
CA THR A 247 -2.09 -20.39 -7.47
C THR A 247 -2.89 -19.80 -6.33
N SER A 248 -4.19 -20.11 -6.27
CA SER A 248 -5.05 -19.67 -5.17
C SER A 248 -4.66 -20.34 -3.85
N SER A 249 -4.91 -19.69 -2.71
CA SER A 249 -4.69 -20.25 -1.37
C SER A 249 -5.28 -21.66 -1.20
N SER A 250 -6.46 -21.91 -1.77
CA SER A 250 -7.15 -23.21 -1.80
C SER A 250 -6.44 -24.31 -2.60
N ARG A 251 -5.44 -23.96 -3.42
CA ARG A 251 -4.63 -24.88 -4.23
C ARG A 251 -3.16 -24.98 -3.76
N SER A 252 -2.72 -24.09 -2.87
CA SER A 252 -1.36 -24.07 -2.30
C SER A 252 -1.30 -24.51 -0.84
N SER A 253 -2.40 -24.40 -0.10
CA SER A 253 -2.42 -24.53 1.38
C SER A 253 -3.58 -25.42 1.83
N PHE A 254 -3.27 -26.50 2.55
CA PHE A 254 -4.31 -27.38 3.14
C PHE A 254 -5.10 -26.67 4.25
N VAL A 255 -4.41 -25.91 5.10
CA VAL A 255 -5.01 -24.91 6.01
C VAL A 255 -4.73 -23.53 5.44
N ASN A 256 -5.80 -22.85 5.03
CA ASN A 256 -5.81 -21.49 4.47
C ASN A 256 -6.12 -20.40 5.52
N GLU A 257 -6.36 -20.79 6.77
CA GLU A 257 -6.46 -19.90 7.93
C GLU A 257 -5.06 -19.61 8.46
N TYR A 258 -4.34 -18.72 7.75
CA TYR A 258 -2.91 -18.53 7.91
C TYR A 258 -2.50 -18.04 9.31
N TYR A 259 -3.37 -17.31 10.01
CA TYR A 259 -3.16 -16.92 11.41
C TYR A 259 -2.96 -18.10 12.38
N THR A 260 -3.44 -19.30 12.05
CA THR A 260 -3.28 -20.52 12.88
C THR A 260 -1.96 -21.25 12.62
N ARG A 261 -1.24 -20.93 11.52
CA ARG A 261 -0.10 -21.71 11.01
C ARG A 261 1.15 -21.64 11.89
N GLY A 262 1.19 -20.76 12.89
CA GLY A 262 2.21 -20.73 13.93
C GLY A 262 2.06 -21.83 14.99
N ASP A 263 0.96 -22.62 14.95
CA ASP A 263 0.54 -23.61 15.95
C ASP A 263 0.63 -23.09 17.39
N TYR A 264 1.77 -23.23 18.08
CA TYR A 264 1.98 -22.75 19.44
C TYR A 264 2.08 -21.22 19.53
N ILE A 265 2.41 -20.52 18.44
CA ILE A 265 2.37 -19.05 18.40
C ILE A 265 0.91 -18.57 18.31
N PRO A 266 0.46 -17.62 19.15
CA PRO A 266 -0.87 -17.03 19.04
C PRO A 266 -1.06 -16.26 17.73
N GLY A 267 -2.31 -16.12 17.28
CA GLY A 267 -2.61 -15.52 15.97
C GLY A 267 -3.93 -14.78 15.87
N ILE A 268 -3.97 -13.76 15.02
CA ILE A 268 -5.14 -12.90 14.74
C ILE A 268 -5.42 -12.89 13.22
N GLN A 269 -6.67 -13.00 12.79
CA GLN A 269 -7.11 -12.67 11.43
C GLN A 269 -7.88 -11.35 11.43
N VAL A 270 -7.54 -10.45 10.50
CA VAL A 270 -8.12 -9.10 10.37
C VAL A 270 -8.53 -8.80 8.92
N ASP A 271 -9.55 -7.94 8.75
CA ASP A 271 -9.88 -7.32 7.46
C ASP A 271 -8.76 -6.35 7.04
N GLY A 272 -7.83 -6.83 6.21
CA GLY A 272 -6.67 -6.10 5.71
C GLY A 272 -7.01 -4.91 4.80
N ASN A 273 -8.28 -4.74 4.44
CA ASN A 273 -8.80 -3.61 3.67
C ASN A 273 -9.49 -2.55 4.56
N CYS A 274 -9.59 -2.76 5.87
CA CYS A 274 -10.10 -1.75 6.80
C CYS A 274 -8.98 -1.22 7.69
N VAL A 275 -8.46 -0.03 7.36
CA VAL A 275 -7.29 0.59 8.02
C VAL A 275 -7.43 0.68 9.55
N VAL A 276 -8.65 0.90 10.06
CA VAL A 276 -8.94 0.96 11.50
C VAL A 276 -8.86 -0.42 12.16
N SER A 277 -9.38 -1.48 11.52
CA SER A 277 -9.26 -2.86 12.02
C SER A 277 -7.80 -3.29 12.04
N VAL A 278 -7.05 -3.01 10.96
CA VAL A 278 -5.62 -3.28 10.88
C VAL A 278 -4.87 -2.56 12.01
N ARG A 279 -5.21 -1.29 12.28
CA ARG A 279 -4.62 -0.49 13.35
C ARG A 279 -4.81 -1.12 14.73
N GLU A 280 -6.05 -1.43 15.15
CA GLU A 280 -6.26 -1.99 16.49
C GLU A 280 -5.64 -3.39 16.64
N ALA A 281 -5.60 -4.19 15.57
CA ALA A 281 -4.89 -5.48 15.59
C ALA A 281 -3.36 -5.32 15.65
N ALA A 282 -2.78 -4.36 14.93
CA ALA A 282 -1.35 -4.03 14.99
C ALA A 282 -0.96 -3.49 16.37
N LYS A 283 -1.76 -2.58 16.94
CA LYS A 283 -1.62 -2.06 18.31
C LYS A 283 -1.56 -3.16 19.36
N PHE A 284 -2.47 -4.15 19.25
CA PHE A 284 -2.45 -5.32 20.11
C PHE A 284 -1.16 -6.14 19.92
N ALA A 285 -0.76 -6.42 18.67
CA ALA A 285 0.44 -7.21 18.37
C ALA A 285 1.75 -6.53 18.81
N VAL A 286 1.86 -5.21 18.65
CA VAL A 286 2.98 -4.38 19.13
C VAL A 286 3.02 -4.38 20.65
N HIS A 287 1.89 -4.17 21.33
CA HIS A 287 1.84 -4.27 22.79
C HIS A 287 2.19 -5.69 23.28
N TRP A 288 1.67 -6.74 22.62
CA TRP A 288 1.96 -8.14 22.94
C TRP A 288 3.47 -8.41 22.91
N THR A 289 4.10 -8.17 21.77
CA THR A 289 5.53 -8.41 21.54
C THR A 289 6.43 -7.55 22.44
N LYS A 290 6.19 -6.23 22.52
CA LYS A 290 6.97 -5.33 23.40
C LYS A 290 6.79 -5.63 24.89
N SER A 291 5.68 -6.26 25.29
CA SER A 291 5.46 -6.71 26.67
C SER A 291 6.14 -8.04 27.03
N GLY A 292 7.00 -8.58 26.15
CA GLY A 292 7.80 -9.78 26.42
C GLY A 292 7.03 -11.11 26.31
N LYS A 293 5.81 -11.11 25.77
CA LYS A 293 5.01 -12.33 25.56
C LYS A 293 5.47 -13.20 24.39
N GLY A 294 6.58 -12.82 23.74
CA GLY A 294 7.09 -13.48 22.54
C GLY A 294 6.31 -13.13 21.27
N PRO A 295 6.47 -13.91 20.19
CA PRO A 295 5.92 -13.58 18.88
C PRO A 295 4.41 -13.73 18.80
N ILE A 296 3.83 -13.18 17.72
CA ILE A 296 2.41 -13.29 17.38
C ILE A 296 2.23 -13.27 15.85
N LEU A 297 1.23 -14.00 15.34
CA LEU A 297 0.83 -13.96 13.93
C LEU A 297 -0.31 -12.95 13.70
N LEU A 298 -0.25 -12.25 12.57
CA LEU A 298 -1.31 -11.35 12.11
C LEU A 298 -1.61 -11.59 10.63
N GLU A 299 -2.75 -12.19 10.31
CA GLU A 299 -3.20 -12.36 8.92
C GLU A 299 -4.09 -11.19 8.48
N CYS A 300 -3.55 -10.35 7.61
CA CYS A 300 -4.30 -9.30 6.93
C CYS A 300 -4.97 -9.88 5.68
N ASN A 301 -6.28 -10.16 5.76
CA ASN A 301 -7.10 -10.59 4.64
C ASN A 301 -7.36 -9.41 3.69
N THR A 302 -6.52 -9.31 2.65
CA THR A 302 -6.46 -8.17 1.72
C THR A 302 -6.62 -8.63 0.26
N TYR A 303 -6.37 -7.76 -0.73
CA TYR A 303 -6.50 -8.11 -2.13
C TYR A 303 -5.67 -7.23 -3.07
N ARG A 304 -4.96 -7.85 -4.03
CA ARG A 304 -4.18 -7.13 -5.06
C ARG A 304 -4.95 -6.91 -6.36
N TYR A 305 -5.01 -5.65 -6.79
CA TYR A 305 -5.80 -5.21 -7.94
C TYR A 305 -5.15 -5.37 -9.31
N PHE A 306 -3.85 -5.65 -9.34
CA PHE A 306 -3.09 -6.05 -10.52
C PHE A 306 -2.79 -7.56 -10.45
N GLY A 307 -2.26 -8.11 -11.55
CA GLY A 307 -1.65 -9.44 -11.53
C GLY A 307 -0.46 -9.53 -10.56
N HIS A 308 0.25 -10.65 -10.58
CA HIS A 308 1.34 -10.89 -9.65
C HIS A 308 2.41 -9.78 -9.74
N SER A 309 2.86 -9.52 -10.97
CA SER A 309 3.76 -8.46 -11.38
C SER A 309 3.22 -7.80 -12.67
N MET A 310 3.89 -6.76 -13.17
CA MET A 310 3.54 -6.13 -14.45
C MET A 310 3.71 -7.02 -15.71
N SER A 311 4.28 -8.23 -15.60
CA SER A 311 4.28 -9.23 -16.69
C SER A 311 3.10 -10.20 -16.64
N ASP A 312 2.32 -10.21 -15.56
CA ASP A 312 1.11 -11.04 -15.40
C ASP A 312 -0.18 -10.20 -15.56
N PRO A 313 -1.02 -10.46 -16.56
CA PRO A 313 -2.33 -9.83 -16.68
C PRO A 313 -3.29 -10.16 -15.52
N GLY A 314 -3.07 -11.26 -14.81
CA GLY A 314 -3.85 -11.68 -13.65
C GLY A 314 -5.25 -12.20 -13.96
N THR A 315 -5.50 -12.64 -15.20
CA THR A 315 -6.82 -13.09 -15.71
C THR A 315 -6.88 -14.56 -16.13
N SER A 316 -5.81 -15.35 -15.90
CA SER A 316 -5.75 -16.79 -16.23
C SER A 316 -6.12 -17.69 -15.04
N TYR A 317 -6.14 -17.14 -13.83
CA TYR A 317 -6.37 -17.87 -12.57
C TYR A 317 -7.49 -17.27 -11.70
N ARG A 318 -8.14 -16.18 -12.16
CA ARG A 318 -9.26 -15.48 -11.52
C ARG A 318 -10.01 -14.64 -12.54
N THR A 319 -11.26 -14.25 -12.25
CA THR A 319 -12.08 -13.47 -13.20
C THR A 319 -11.81 -11.97 -13.11
N ARG A 320 -12.23 -11.21 -14.13
CA ARG A 320 -12.24 -9.74 -14.06
C ARG A 320 -13.31 -9.24 -13.09
N ASP A 321 -14.43 -9.97 -13.02
CA ASP A 321 -15.58 -9.62 -12.19
C ASP A 321 -15.25 -9.72 -10.69
N GLU A 322 -14.46 -10.72 -10.28
CA GLU A 322 -13.90 -10.83 -8.92
C GLU A 322 -13.05 -9.60 -8.55
N VAL A 323 -12.12 -9.20 -9.43
CA VAL A 323 -11.27 -8.02 -9.23
C VAL A 323 -12.10 -6.73 -9.20
N GLN A 324 -13.17 -6.66 -10.00
CA GLN A 324 -14.10 -5.52 -10.01
C GLN A 324 -14.97 -5.48 -8.76
N GLU A 325 -15.48 -6.62 -8.29
CA GLU A 325 -16.26 -6.75 -7.06
C GLU A 325 -15.42 -6.34 -5.84
N MET A 326 -14.16 -6.80 -5.76
CA MET A 326 -13.24 -6.42 -4.68
C MET A 326 -12.86 -4.93 -4.70
N ARG A 327 -12.89 -4.27 -5.87
CA ARG A 327 -12.75 -2.81 -5.99
C ARG A 327 -14.04 -2.05 -5.61
N LEU A 328 -15.21 -2.61 -5.92
CA LEU A 328 -16.50 -1.96 -5.66
C LEU A 328 -16.97 -2.12 -4.21
N LYS A 329 -16.68 -3.25 -3.56
CA LYS A 329 -17.19 -3.61 -2.22
C LYS A 329 -16.16 -3.53 -1.09
N ARG A 330 -14.85 -3.64 -1.40
CA ARG A 330 -13.77 -3.73 -0.41
C ARG A 330 -12.55 -2.86 -0.75
N ASP A 331 -12.73 -1.72 -1.43
CA ASP A 331 -11.62 -0.78 -1.62
C ASP A 331 -11.31 0.00 -0.33
N PRO A 332 -10.04 -0.02 0.15
CA PRO A 332 -9.68 0.60 1.43
C PRO A 332 -9.81 2.11 1.45
N ILE A 333 -9.70 2.79 0.29
CA ILE A 333 -9.73 4.25 0.17
C ILE A 333 -11.17 4.73 0.06
N ALA A 334 -11.97 4.09 -0.80
CA ALA A 334 -13.38 4.41 -0.99
C ALA A 334 -14.21 4.12 0.26
N SER A 335 -14.04 2.93 0.88
CA SER A 335 -14.77 2.58 2.10
C SER A 335 -14.39 3.49 3.28
N PHE A 336 -13.11 3.86 3.41
CA PHE A 336 -12.68 4.77 4.46
C PHE A 336 -13.17 6.22 4.22
N LYS A 337 -13.15 6.71 2.97
CA LYS A 337 -13.78 8.00 2.61
C LYS A 337 -15.26 8.02 2.95
N GLU A 338 -16.01 6.96 2.62
CA GLU A 338 -17.44 6.87 2.92
C GLU A 338 -17.70 6.91 4.44
N LYS A 339 -16.96 6.10 5.22
CA LYS A 339 -17.01 6.12 6.70
C LYS A 339 -16.75 7.53 7.24
N ILE A 340 -15.71 8.21 6.76
CA ILE A 340 -15.37 9.57 7.17
C ILE A 340 -16.50 10.57 6.84
N LEU A 341 -17.03 10.57 5.61
CA LEU A 341 -18.11 11.46 5.19
C LEU A 341 -19.37 11.26 6.05
N ASN A 342 -19.76 10.00 6.27
CA ASN A 342 -20.94 9.65 7.07
C ASN A 342 -20.76 10.09 8.54
N SER A 343 -19.54 10.00 9.09
CA SER A 343 -19.20 10.51 10.44
C SER A 343 -19.04 12.04 10.54
N LYS A 344 -19.07 12.74 9.40
CA LYS A 344 -18.83 14.20 9.25
C LYS A 344 -17.45 14.68 9.70
N LEU A 345 -16.49 13.78 9.93
CA LEU A 345 -15.10 14.11 10.26
C LEU A 345 -14.45 15.02 9.21
N LEU A 346 -14.66 14.72 7.92
CA LEU A 346 -14.23 15.52 6.77
C LEU A 346 -15.40 15.72 5.79
N ASN A 347 -15.28 16.71 4.92
CA ASN A 347 -16.22 16.96 3.81
C ASN A 347 -15.56 16.71 2.44
N GLU A 348 -16.37 16.72 1.37
CA GLU A 348 -15.87 16.50 0.00
C GLU A 348 -14.78 17.50 -0.45
N ASP A 349 -14.77 18.73 0.06
CA ASP A 349 -13.75 19.71 -0.30
C ASP A 349 -12.40 19.43 0.40
N ASN A 350 -12.42 18.82 1.60
CA ASN A 350 -11.21 18.27 2.21
C ASN A 350 -10.63 17.13 1.36
N PHE A 351 -11.48 16.23 0.85
CA PHE A 351 -11.02 15.15 -0.04
C PHE A 351 -10.45 15.69 -1.36
N LYS A 352 -11.14 16.59 -2.05
CA LYS A 352 -10.63 17.25 -3.27
C LYS A 352 -9.28 17.94 -3.04
N ALA A 353 -9.07 18.57 -1.88
CA ALA A 353 -7.81 19.22 -1.55
C ALA A 353 -6.67 18.20 -1.34
N ILE A 354 -6.94 17.08 -0.66
CA ILE A 354 -5.97 15.98 -0.50
C ILE A 354 -5.67 15.33 -1.85
N ASP A 355 -6.69 14.94 -2.61
CA ASP A 355 -6.57 14.32 -3.94
C ASP A 355 -5.76 15.21 -4.91
N LYS A 356 -5.96 16.54 -4.84
CA LYS A 356 -5.17 17.51 -5.59
C LYS A 356 -3.71 17.55 -5.14
N SER A 357 -3.44 17.67 -3.84
CA SER A 357 -2.07 17.69 -3.29
C SER A 357 -1.30 16.40 -3.62
N VAL A 358 -1.96 15.25 -3.49
CA VAL A 358 -1.41 13.94 -3.86
C VAL A 358 -1.18 13.84 -5.36
N LYS A 359 -2.05 14.44 -6.19
CA LYS A 359 -1.80 14.55 -7.63
C LYS A 359 -0.55 15.36 -7.93
N GLU A 360 -0.42 16.54 -7.35
CA GLU A 360 0.71 17.45 -7.59
C GLU A 360 2.04 16.83 -7.11
N GLU A 361 2.06 16.18 -5.92
CA GLU A 361 3.24 15.46 -5.41
C GLU A 361 3.72 14.35 -6.35
N VAL A 362 2.82 13.44 -6.76
CA VAL A 362 3.20 12.27 -7.55
C VAL A 362 3.52 12.65 -9.00
N ASP A 363 2.85 13.67 -9.56
CA ASP A 363 3.16 14.14 -10.92
C ASP A 363 4.57 14.76 -10.99
N LEU A 364 4.95 15.59 -10.00
CA LEU A 364 6.31 16.12 -9.87
C LEU A 364 7.35 15.00 -9.68
N ALA A 365 7.00 13.96 -8.91
CA ALA A 365 7.85 12.78 -8.74
C ALA A 365 8.04 11.98 -10.04
N VAL A 366 7.04 11.91 -10.92
CA VAL A 366 7.14 11.31 -12.25
C VAL A 366 8.03 12.15 -13.18
N GLU A 367 7.91 13.48 -13.15
CA GLU A 367 8.77 14.38 -13.94
C GLU A 367 10.24 14.26 -13.51
N SER A 368 10.50 14.20 -12.20
CA SER A 368 11.82 13.93 -11.64
C SER A 368 12.34 12.55 -12.08
N ALA A 369 11.61 11.46 -11.84
CA ALA A 369 12.04 10.10 -12.17
C ALA A 369 12.23 9.83 -13.69
N ARG A 370 11.69 10.69 -14.55
CA ARG A 370 11.94 10.66 -16.00
C ARG A 370 13.19 11.43 -16.42
N SER A 371 13.47 12.56 -15.76
CA SER A 371 14.54 13.51 -16.13
C SER A 371 15.86 13.30 -15.39
N ASP A 372 15.83 12.66 -14.22
CA ASP A 372 17.02 12.30 -13.44
C ASP A 372 17.95 11.36 -14.23
N PRO A 373 19.28 11.60 -14.30
CA PRO A 373 20.20 10.74 -15.03
C PRO A 373 20.29 9.31 -14.49
N GLU A 374 20.68 8.38 -15.36
CA GLU A 374 21.14 7.05 -14.95
C GLU A 374 22.44 7.18 -14.10
N PRO A 375 22.74 6.21 -13.21
CA PRO A 375 24.02 6.15 -12.50
C PRO A 375 25.22 6.15 -13.46
N ASP A 376 26.37 6.66 -13.03
CA ASP A 376 27.57 6.61 -13.85
C ASP A 376 28.02 5.15 -13.99
N VAL A 377 28.53 4.76 -15.16
CA VAL A 377 29.08 3.39 -15.36
C VAL A 377 30.27 3.11 -14.44
N ASN A 378 30.99 4.16 -14.02
CA ASN A 378 32.04 4.08 -13.01
C ASN A 378 31.48 3.80 -11.59
N ASP A 379 30.22 4.12 -11.31
CA ASP A 379 29.55 3.84 -10.04
C ASP A 379 29.13 2.35 -9.89
N MET A 380 29.39 1.51 -10.90
CA MET A 380 28.93 0.11 -10.98
C MET A 380 29.45 -0.77 -9.84
N ALA A 381 30.72 -0.61 -9.45
CA ALA A 381 31.36 -1.43 -8.42
C ALA A 381 31.34 -0.81 -7.01
N LEU A 382 30.56 0.25 -6.80
CA LEU A 382 30.40 0.84 -5.48
C LEU A 382 29.64 -0.09 -4.52
N TYR A 383 30.01 -0.02 -3.23
CA TYR A 383 29.31 -0.66 -2.10
C TYR A 383 29.27 -2.21 -2.10
N ILE A 384 30.17 -2.87 -2.85
CA ILE A 384 30.35 -4.34 -2.78
C ILE A 384 30.79 -4.79 -1.37
N TYR A 385 31.51 -3.93 -0.65
CA TYR A 385 31.81 -4.06 0.77
C TYR A 385 31.50 -2.73 1.49
N SER A 386 31.26 -2.78 2.80
CA SER A 386 30.98 -1.58 3.60
C SER A 386 32.23 -0.77 3.96
N GLU A 387 33.36 -1.46 4.15
CA GLU A 387 34.63 -0.88 4.60
C GLU A 387 35.83 -1.65 4.02
N GLY A 388 36.99 -0.99 3.98
CA GLY A 388 38.28 -1.64 3.72
C GLY A 388 38.49 -2.07 2.27
N ASN A 389 37.75 -1.49 1.31
CA ASN A 389 37.81 -1.87 -0.09
C ASN A 389 37.98 -0.68 -1.06
N ASN A 390 38.15 0.55 -0.57
CA ASN A 390 38.44 1.70 -1.42
C ASN A 390 39.65 1.45 -2.34
N GLY A 391 39.49 1.70 -3.63
CA GLY A 391 40.52 1.60 -4.66
C GLY A 391 40.82 0.19 -5.16
N LYS A 392 40.19 -0.87 -4.63
CA LYS A 392 40.35 -2.23 -5.19
C LYS A 392 39.66 -2.35 -6.55
N GLU A 393 40.20 -3.23 -7.39
CA GLU A 393 39.72 -3.45 -8.75
C GLU A 393 38.82 -4.69 -8.82
N VAL A 394 37.66 -4.53 -9.46
CA VAL A 394 36.68 -5.58 -9.73
C VAL A 394 36.65 -5.83 -11.22
N ARG A 395 36.94 -7.07 -11.61
CA ARG A 395 37.02 -7.50 -13.00
C ARG A 395 35.67 -7.36 -13.71
N GLY A 396 35.69 -6.76 -14.90
CA GLY A 396 34.54 -6.62 -15.79
C GLY A 396 34.29 -7.85 -16.67
N ALA A 397 33.80 -7.62 -17.91
CA ALA A 397 33.40 -8.69 -18.82
C ALA A 397 34.57 -9.52 -19.42
N ASP A 398 35.79 -8.97 -19.40
CA ASP A 398 36.99 -9.55 -20.01
C ASP A 398 38.17 -9.59 -19.00
N LEU A 399 39.43 -9.59 -19.43
CA LEU A 399 40.63 -9.64 -18.57
C LEU A 399 41.32 -8.28 -18.36
N PHE A 400 40.82 -7.22 -19.01
CA PHE A 400 41.44 -5.90 -19.08
C PHE A 400 40.51 -4.82 -18.54
N THR A 401 39.19 -4.95 -18.75
CA THR A 401 38.16 -4.09 -18.14
C THR A 401 38.12 -4.31 -16.63
N HIS A 402 38.36 -3.24 -15.86
CA HIS A 402 38.30 -3.24 -14.39
C HIS A 402 37.52 -2.02 -13.89
N TRP A 403 36.63 -2.26 -12.92
CA TRP A 403 35.87 -1.23 -12.21
C TRP A 403 36.50 -0.98 -10.85
N LYS A 404 36.52 0.27 -10.39
CA LYS A 404 37.06 0.59 -9.06
C LYS A 404 35.95 0.62 -8.02
N THR A 405 36.14 -0.13 -6.94
CA THR A 405 35.34 0.04 -5.73
C THR A 405 35.78 1.30 -5.00
N ASN A 406 34.82 2.03 -4.43
CA ASN A 406 35.08 3.04 -3.41
C ASN A 406 34.31 2.62 -2.16
N ASP A 407 34.88 2.87 -0.98
CA ASP A 407 34.14 2.73 0.27
C ASP A 407 33.09 3.86 0.34
N LYS A 408 32.01 3.66 1.09
CA LYS A 408 30.93 4.65 1.13
C LYS A 408 31.38 5.89 1.92
N ILE A 409 31.58 7.02 1.24
CA ILE A 409 31.57 8.33 1.89
C ILE A 409 30.20 8.46 2.57
N SER A 410 30.20 8.66 3.89
CA SER A 410 28.99 8.67 4.71
C SER A 410 27.98 9.72 4.22
N LEU A 411 26.76 9.26 3.97
CA LEU A 411 25.54 10.07 3.79
C LEU A 411 24.68 9.95 5.06
#